data_AF-A0AAN6TVG4-F1
#
_entry.id   AF-A0AAN6TVG4-F1
#
_cell.length_a   1.000
_cell.length_b   1.000
_cell.length_c   1.000
_cell.angle_alpha   90.00
_cell.angle_beta   90.00
_cell.angle_gamma   90.00
#
_symmetry.space_group_name_H-M   'P 1'
#
loop_
_entity.id
_entity.type
_entity.pdbx_description
1 polymer ?
#
loop_
_entity_poly.entity_id
_entity_poly.type
_entity_poly.pdbx_seq_one_letter_code
_entity_poly.pdbx_strand_id
1 'polypeptide(L)'
;MGWLAILLFWAQAMLLTADATQLSGIPFGSALLVSPNFWMLVVVTLLVVYPWTRLRLRDVEAEVLSPHCVKLSFRYRNVHYGQAIRLTDAPLKETHAFGVIPFPSASPSTPTSHCPGCTCHTTTKPTPSLDDDKTRTDTNNNLSLATIKHHALTTPPRPPFSSQQQEPGGKGFSVLVSNAGDWTRNLIARPPRKIYTRGTPQFGVMRVAGLFSPCVVVATGSGIAPCLSLFVQRPNHPVRIIWSAKDPVTTYGRDVVELVYRTDPEAVVIDTGVKGMGHSGTRPDLVRLAYRVWEQGRVVGDGGESRGERKKGEAVVVISNQKVTKKVVYGLECRGVPAYGAIFDS
;
A
#
# COMPACT_ATOMS: atom_id res chain seq x y z
N MET A 1 13.92 -19.58 19.39
CA MET A 1 13.57 -19.69 20.83
C MET A 1 12.21 -20.36 21.07
N GLY A 2 11.08 -19.88 20.51
CA GLY A 2 9.75 -20.47 20.81
C GLY A 2 9.58 -21.97 20.52
N TRP A 3 10.13 -22.48 19.41
CA TRP A 3 10.04 -23.91 19.06
C TRP A 3 10.78 -24.83 20.04
N LEU A 4 11.91 -24.38 20.59
CA LEU A 4 12.66 -25.14 21.59
C LEU A 4 11.85 -25.27 22.88
N ALA A 5 11.19 -24.19 23.33
CA ALA A 5 10.32 -24.22 24.50
C ALA A 5 9.16 -25.21 24.32
N ILE A 6 8.52 -25.23 23.14
CA ILE A 6 7.47 -26.21 22.82
C ILE A 6 8.00 -27.64 22.92
N LEU A 7 9.17 -27.92 22.34
CA LEU A 7 9.79 -29.25 22.43
C LEU A 7 10.11 -29.65 23.88
N LEU A 8 10.59 -28.72 24.70
CA LEU A 8 10.86 -28.98 26.12
C LEU A 8 9.58 -29.27 26.91
N PHE A 9 8.49 -28.53 26.68
CA PHE A 9 7.22 -28.82 27.34
C PHE A 9 6.61 -30.16 26.89
N TRP A 10 6.77 -30.53 25.62
CA TRP A 10 6.42 -31.87 25.15
C TRP A 10 7.23 -32.94 25.88
N ALA A 11 8.55 -32.78 25.98
CA ALA A 11 9.41 -33.72 26.71
C ALA A 11 9.02 -33.81 28.20
N GLN A 12 8.76 -32.68 28.85
CA GLN A 12 8.32 -32.63 30.25
C GLN A 12 6.97 -33.34 30.44
N ALA A 13 5.99 -33.09 29.57
CA ALA A 13 4.68 -33.74 29.64
C ALA A 13 4.78 -35.26 29.45
N MET A 14 5.65 -35.71 28.52
CA MET A 14 5.92 -37.13 28.31
C MET A 14 6.60 -37.76 29.53
N LEU A 15 7.56 -37.09 30.14
CA LEU A 15 8.28 -37.59 31.31
C LEU A 15 7.37 -37.70 32.55
N LEU A 16 6.54 -36.68 32.80
CA LEU A 16 5.56 -36.70 33.89
C LEU A 16 4.50 -37.81 33.70
N THR A 17 4.07 -38.03 32.46
CA THR A 17 3.13 -39.12 32.15
C THR A 17 3.79 -40.48 32.34
N ALA A 18 5.06 -40.62 31.95
CA ALA A 18 5.81 -41.86 32.14
C ALA A 18 5.96 -42.22 33.63
N ASP A 19 6.30 -41.25 34.48
CA ASP A 19 6.40 -41.44 35.92
C ASP A 19 5.05 -41.83 36.54
N ALA A 20 3.97 -41.13 36.18
CA ALA A 20 2.62 -41.46 36.64
C ALA A 20 2.17 -42.87 36.22
N THR A 21 2.56 -43.33 35.02
CA THR A 21 2.22 -44.67 34.52
C THR A 21 2.96 -45.78 35.26
N GLN A 22 4.22 -45.55 35.65
CA GLN A 22 4.98 -46.50 36.47
C GLN A 22 4.36 -46.67 37.85
N LEU A 23 3.86 -45.58 38.44
CA LEU A 23 3.22 -45.61 39.76
C LEU A 23 1.81 -46.22 39.75
N SER A 24 1.06 -46.05 38.66
CA SER A 24 -0.38 -46.38 38.60
C SER A 24 -0.69 -47.69 37.85
N GLY A 25 0.28 -48.29 37.15
CA GLY A 25 0.09 -49.50 36.34
C GLY A 25 -0.80 -49.32 35.10
N ILE A 26 -1.16 -48.08 34.76
CA ILE A 26 -2.00 -47.75 33.61
C ILE A 26 -1.12 -47.68 32.35
N PRO A 27 -1.59 -48.18 31.19
CA PRO A 27 -0.87 -48.04 29.93
C PRO A 27 -0.53 -46.58 29.60
N PHE A 28 0.68 -46.32 29.09
CA PHE A 28 1.15 -44.96 28.80
C PHE A 28 0.22 -44.15 27.89
N GLY A 29 -0.32 -44.78 26.84
CA GLY A 29 -1.19 -44.12 25.88
C GLY A 29 -2.51 -43.63 26.50
N SER A 30 -3.13 -44.40 27.40
CA SER A 30 -4.38 -43.98 28.05
C SER A 30 -4.12 -42.89 29.09
N ALA A 31 -3.03 -42.97 29.85
CA ALA A 31 -2.62 -41.91 30.78
C ALA A 31 -2.37 -40.57 30.05
N LEU A 32 -1.74 -40.62 28.87
CA LEU A 32 -1.48 -39.44 28.05
C LEU A 32 -2.77 -38.79 27.55
N LEU A 33 -3.71 -39.59 27.03
CA LEU A 33 -4.98 -39.09 26.47
C LEU A 33 -5.92 -38.52 27.53
N VAL A 34 -5.87 -39.02 28.77
CA VAL A 34 -6.64 -38.47 29.90
C VAL A 34 -6.01 -37.19 30.45
N SER A 35 -4.70 -36.98 30.25
CA SER A 35 -4.01 -35.82 30.79
C SER A 35 -4.46 -34.50 30.11
N PRO A 36 -4.92 -33.49 30.87
CA PRO A 36 -5.28 -32.20 30.30
C PRO A 36 -4.09 -31.47 29.67
N ASN A 37 -2.89 -31.65 30.25
CA ASN A 37 -1.66 -31.03 29.79
C ASN A 37 -1.31 -31.43 28.35
N PHE A 38 -1.55 -32.69 27.97
CA PHE A 38 -1.34 -33.16 26.60
C PHE A 38 -2.22 -32.39 25.62
N TRP A 39 -3.52 -32.28 25.88
CA TRP A 39 -4.44 -31.56 24.99
C TRP A 39 -4.14 -30.07 24.91
N MET A 40 -3.77 -29.45 26.03
CA MET A 40 -3.32 -28.05 26.02
C MET A 40 -2.07 -27.85 25.15
N LEU A 41 -1.09 -28.77 25.23
CA LEU A 41 0.10 -28.71 24.38
C LEU A 41 -0.20 -28.96 22.90
N VAL A 42 -1.12 -29.88 22.59
CA VAL A 42 -1.62 -30.08 21.21
C VAL A 42 -2.22 -28.78 20.69
N VAL A 43 -3.14 -28.17 21.44
CA VAL A 43 -3.81 -26.92 21.03
C VAL A 43 -2.80 -25.78 20.85
N VAL A 44 -1.88 -25.58 21.80
CA VAL A 44 -0.83 -24.56 21.70
C VAL A 44 0.07 -24.82 20.48
N THR A 45 0.47 -26.07 20.25
CA THR A 45 1.30 -26.44 19.09
C THR A 45 0.56 -26.14 17.78
N LEU A 46 -0.73 -26.49 17.68
CA LEU A 46 -1.57 -26.19 16.51
C LEU A 46 -1.71 -24.68 16.29
N LEU A 47 -1.92 -23.89 17.36
CA LEU A 47 -2.00 -22.42 17.28
C LEU A 47 -0.69 -21.78 16.83
N VAL A 48 0.46 -22.32 17.25
CA VAL A 48 1.78 -21.83 16.83
C VAL A 48 2.09 -22.22 15.39
N VAL A 49 1.69 -23.42 14.95
CA VAL A 49 1.84 -23.89 13.57
C VAL A 49 0.90 -23.16 12.61
N TYR A 50 -0.31 -22.80 13.04
CA TYR A 50 -1.34 -22.21 12.18
C TYR A 50 -0.87 -21.02 11.31
N PRO A 51 -0.17 -19.99 11.84
CA PRO A 51 0.36 -18.90 11.02
C PRO A 51 1.32 -19.35 9.90
N TRP A 52 2.06 -20.45 10.09
CA TRP A 52 2.99 -20.98 9.08
C TRP A 52 2.26 -21.67 7.93
N THR A 53 1.11 -22.29 8.19
CA THR A 53 0.25 -22.87 7.13
C THR A 53 -0.30 -21.80 6.16
N ARG A 54 -0.25 -20.53 6.56
CA ARG A 54 -0.70 -19.37 5.77
C ARG A 54 0.43 -18.73 4.95
N LEU A 55 1.65 -19.25 5.03
CA LEU A 55 2.75 -18.82 4.19
C LEU A 55 2.57 -19.38 2.77
N ARG A 56 2.59 -18.50 1.76
CA ARG A 56 2.40 -18.90 0.36
C ARG A 56 3.45 -18.25 -0.51
N LEU A 57 4.17 -19.06 -1.29
CA LEU A 57 5.03 -18.58 -2.37
C LEU A 57 4.14 -18.12 -3.53
N ARG A 58 4.35 -16.88 -4.00
CA ARG A 58 3.53 -16.26 -5.05
C ARG A 58 4.41 -15.76 -6.19
N ASP A 59 3.93 -15.92 -7.41
CA ASP A 59 4.50 -15.25 -8.56
C ASP A 59 4.32 -13.73 -8.44
N VAL A 60 5.37 -13.01 -8.82
CA VAL A 60 5.42 -11.55 -8.76
C VAL A 60 6.06 -11.00 -10.03
N GLU A 61 5.41 -10.00 -10.60
CA GLU A 61 5.93 -9.23 -11.73
C GLU A 61 6.61 -7.99 -11.14
N ALA A 62 7.93 -7.88 -11.31
CA ALA A 62 8.70 -6.79 -10.75
C ALA A 62 9.11 -5.79 -11.84
N GLU A 63 8.76 -4.53 -11.64
CA GLU A 63 9.13 -3.41 -12.50
C GLU A 63 9.99 -2.45 -11.69
N VAL A 64 11.26 -2.32 -12.06
CA VAL A 64 12.19 -1.41 -11.39
C VAL A 64 11.92 0.02 -11.89
N LEU A 65 11.41 0.87 -11.00
CA LEU A 65 11.11 2.27 -11.32
C LEU A 65 12.37 3.12 -11.23
N SER A 66 13.22 2.84 -10.25
CA SER A 66 14.48 3.54 -10.02
C SER A 66 15.42 2.69 -9.14
N PRO A 67 16.70 3.09 -8.96
CA PRO A 67 17.60 2.43 -8.01
C PRO A 67 17.11 2.47 -6.55
N HIS A 68 16.08 3.27 -6.26
CA HIS A 68 15.50 3.44 -4.94
C HIS A 68 14.07 2.88 -4.81
N CYS A 69 13.44 2.42 -5.88
CA CYS A 69 12.05 1.95 -5.84
C CYS A 69 11.78 0.85 -6.88
N VAL A 70 11.10 -0.21 -6.44
CA VAL A 70 10.57 -1.27 -7.30
C VAL A 70 9.06 -1.41 -7.09
N LYS A 71 8.32 -1.61 -8.18
CA LYS A 71 6.91 -1.95 -8.17
C LYS A 71 6.76 -3.47 -8.29
N LEU A 72 6.04 -4.08 -7.36
CA LEU A 72 5.74 -5.50 -7.37
C LEU A 72 4.26 -5.71 -7.64
N SER A 73 3.91 -6.41 -8.72
CA SER A 73 2.53 -6.67 -9.13
C SER A 73 2.16 -8.13 -8.89
N PHE A 74 0.98 -8.33 -8.30
CA PHE A 74 0.43 -9.63 -7.92
C PHE A 74 -0.95 -9.83 -8.53
N ARG A 75 -1.24 -11.04 -9.06
CA ARG A 75 -2.53 -11.37 -9.72
C ARG A 75 -3.39 -12.39 -8.98
N TYR A 76 -3.02 -12.79 -7.76
CA TYR A 76 -3.66 -13.93 -7.08
C TYR A 76 -4.94 -13.57 -6.32
N ARG A 77 -5.17 -12.30 -5.97
CA ARG A 77 -6.30 -11.86 -5.11
C ARG A 77 -6.60 -10.37 -5.32
N ASN A 78 -7.87 -9.99 -5.15
CA ASN A 78 -8.28 -8.59 -5.05
C ASN A 78 -8.14 -8.10 -3.60
N VAL A 79 -7.76 -6.85 -3.46
CA VAL A 79 -7.56 -6.18 -2.18
C VAL A 79 -8.34 -4.87 -2.15
N HIS A 80 -8.54 -4.35 -0.96
CA HIS A 80 -9.22 -3.08 -0.72
C HIS A 80 -8.22 -1.99 -0.31
N TYR A 81 -8.62 -0.74 -0.50
CA TYR A 81 -7.85 0.40 -0.04
C TYR A 81 -7.59 0.31 1.46
N GLY A 82 -6.41 0.77 1.85
CA GLY A 82 -5.94 0.72 3.23
C GLY A 82 -5.54 -0.68 3.70
N GLN A 83 -5.45 -1.68 2.83
CA GLN A 83 -4.84 -2.96 3.19
C GLN A 83 -3.30 -2.94 3.03
N ALA A 84 -2.64 -3.83 3.76
CA ALA A 84 -1.22 -4.09 3.66
C ALA A 84 -0.97 -5.60 3.60
N ILE A 85 0.07 -5.99 2.87
CA ILE A 85 0.56 -7.37 2.83
C ILE A 85 1.94 -7.47 3.45
N ARG A 86 2.27 -8.68 3.89
CA ARG A 86 3.56 -9.02 4.49
C ARG A 86 4.37 -9.86 3.52
N LEU A 87 5.55 -9.35 3.15
CA LEU A 87 6.47 -9.95 2.20
C LEU A 87 7.75 -10.42 2.89
N THR A 88 8.29 -11.54 2.43
CA THR A 88 9.60 -12.04 2.85
C THR A 88 10.28 -12.80 1.71
N ASP A 89 11.62 -12.76 1.67
CA ASP A 89 12.46 -13.52 0.74
C ASP A 89 12.60 -14.98 1.21
N ALA A 90 12.51 -15.23 2.52
CA ALA A 90 12.64 -16.56 3.10
C ALA A 90 11.65 -16.80 4.25
N PRO A 91 11.00 -17.99 4.32
CA PRO A 91 9.96 -18.32 5.30
C PRO A 91 10.30 -18.00 6.77
N LEU A 92 11.55 -18.22 7.15
CA LEU A 92 12.05 -18.14 8.53
C LEU A 92 12.78 -16.82 8.82
N LYS A 93 12.84 -15.89 7.86
CA LYS A 93 13.50 -14.58 8.02
C LYS A 93 12.48 -13.48 8.34
N GLU A 94 13.02 -12.26 8.44
CA GLU A 94 12.26 -11.03 8.61
C GLU A 94 11.15 -10.88 7.58
N THR A 95 10.06 -10.28 8.02
CA THR A 95 8.86 -10.08 7.22
C THR A 95 8.51 -8.60 7.25
N HIS A 96 8.39 -7.98 6.09
CA HIS A 96 8.13 -6.53 5.97
C HIS A 96 6.73 -6.28 5.45
N ALA A 97 6.05 -5.28 6.02
CA ALA A 97 4.69 -4.90 5.64
C ALA A 97 4.71 -3.76 4.61
N PHE A 98 3.89 -3.89 3.57
CA PHE A 98 3.75 -2.87 2.53
C PHE A 98 2.29 -2.64 2.17
N GLY A 99 1.95 -1.38 1.91
CA GLY A 99 0.62 -1.00 1.42
C GLY A 99 0.36 -1.53 0.03
N VAL A 100 -0.87 -1.96 -0.21
CA VAL A 100 -1.30 -2.45 -1.53
C VAL A 100 -2.03 -1.36 -2.31
N ILE A 101 -1.83 -1.35 -3.62
CA ILE A 101 -2.53 -0.51 -4.57
C ILE A 101 -3.38 -1.45 -5.43
N PRO A 102 -4.71 -1.50 -5.22
CA PRO A 102 -5.58 -2.36 -6.03
C PRO A 102 -5.54 -1.92 -7.50
N PHE A 103 -5.70 -2.88 -8.39
CA PHE A 103 -5.93 -2.54 -9.79
C PHE A 103 -7.27 -1.80 -9.95
N PRO A 104 -7.36 -0.82 -10.88
CA PRO A 104 -8.62 -0.17 -11.19
C PRO A 104 -9.64 -1.26 -11.57
N SER A 105 -10.81 -1.24 -10.94
CA SER A 105 -11.91 -2.10 -11.37
C SER A 105 -12.32 -1.63 -12.76
N ALA A 106 -12.52 -2.55 -13.71
CA ALA A 106 -13.22 -2.20 -14.95
C ALA A 106 -14.55 -1.58 -14.52
N SER A 107 -14.82 -0.36 -14.97
CA SER A 107 -16.16 0.21 -14.82
C SER A 107 -17.14 -0.84 -15.37
N PRO A 108 -18.24 -1.18 -14.65
CA PRO A 108 -19.30 -1.95 -15.29
C PRO A 108 -19.67 -1.14 -16.52
N SER A 109 -19.46 -1.71 -17.70
CA SER A 109 -19.99 -1.16 -18.93
C SER A 109 -21.44 -0.84 -18.64
N THR A 110 -21.83 0.43 -18.68
CA THR A 110 -23.24 0.81 -18.76
C THR A 110 -23.87 -0.15 -19.76
N PRO A 111 -24.91 -0.92 -19.41
CA PRO A 111 -25.58 -1.75 -20.39
C PRO A 111 -25.96 -0.80 -21.51
N THR A 112 -25.31 -0.96 -22.67
CA THR A 112 -25.69 -0.24 -23.88
C THR A 112 -27.17 -0.51 -24.03
N SER A 113 -27.99 0.52 -23.84
CA SER A 113 -29.39 0.47 -24.20
C SER A 113 -29.40 0.22 -25.70
N HIS A 114 -29.50 -1.05 -26.09
CA HIS A 114 -29.86 -1.38 -27.45
C HIS A 114 -31.23 -0.75 -27.68
N CYS A 115 -31.27 0.34 -28.44
CA CYS A 115 -32.51 0.81 -29.04
C CYS A 115 -33.04 -0.34 -29.91
N PRO A 116 -34.23 -0.89 -29.61
CA PRO A 116 -34.83 -1.88 -30.49
C PRO A 116 -35.22 -1.16 -31.79
N GLY A 117 -34.51 -1.42 -32.88
CA GLY A 117 -34.89 -0.95 -34.22
C GLY A 117 -33.81 -0.30 -35.08
N CYS A 118 -32.58 -0.13 -34.60
CA CYS A 118 -31.50 0.41 -35.45
C CYS A 118 -30.55 -0.72 -35.90
N THR A 119 -30.70 -1.17 -37.14
CA THR A 119 -29.71 -2.00 -37.84
C THR A 119 -28.57 -1.13 -38.36
N CYS A 120 -27.64 -0.72 -37.48
CA CYS A 120 -26.34 -0.21 -37.92
C CYS A 120 -25.41 -1.41 -38.16
N HIS A 121 -25.09 -1.65 -39.43
CA HIS A 121 -24.13 -2.66 -39.87
C HIS A 121 -22.72 -2.33 -39.34
N THR A 122 -22.21 -3.13 -38.41
CA THR A 122 -20.78 -3.15 -38.07
C THR A 122 -20.05 -4.07 -39.04
N THR A 123 -19.51 -3.51 -40.12
CA THR A 123 -18.53 -4.21 -40.94
C THR A 123 -17.16 -4.09 -40.28
N THR A 124 -16.75 -5.14 -39.59
CA THR A 124 -15.36 -5.35 -39.17
C THR A 124 -14.48 -5.59 -40.39
N LYS A 125 -13.46 -4.75 -40.60
CA LYS A 125 -12.20 -5.18 -41.20
C LYS A 125 -11.04 -4.29 -40.72
N PRO A 126 -9.90 -4.86 -40.28
CA PRO A 126 -8.73 -4.10 -39.89
C PRO A 126 -7.91 -3.75 -41.13
N THR A 127 -7.52 -2.48 -41.26
CA THR A 127 -6.49 -2.03 -42.22
C THR A 127 -5.24 -1.67 -41.42
N PRO A 128 -4.06 -2.21 -41.80
CA PRO A 128 -2.83 -1.96 -41.08
C PRO A 128 -2.22 -0.63 -41.53
N SER A 129 -2.13 0.34 -40.62
CA SER A 129 -1.15 1.43 -40.76
C SER A 129 0.09 1.05 -39.95
N LEU A 130 0.97 0.30 -40.60
CA LEU A 130 2.40 0.48 -40.43
C LEU A 130 2.69 1.89 -40.93
N ASP A 131 3.15 2.77 -40.03
CA ASP A 131 4.21 3.74 -40.29
C ASP A 131 4.59 4.40 -38.94
N ASP A 132 5.81 4.09 -38.52
CA ASP A 132 6.72 4.91 -37.73
C ASP A 132 6.26 5.54 -36.40
N ASP A 133 6.47 4.81 -35.31
CA ASP A 133 7.02 5.41 -34.09
C ASP A 133 8.07 4.49 -33.46
N LYS A 134 9.18 4.31 -34.20
CA LYS A 134 10.45 3.77 -33.69
C LYS A 134 11.34 4.93 -33.23
N THR A 135 10.84 5.73 -32.29
CA THR A 135 11.63 6.74 -31.58
C THR A 135 11.17 6.82 -30.13
N ARG A 136 11.32 5.72 -29.37
CA ARG A 136 11.17 5.75 -27.92
C ARG A 136 12.52 5.62 -27.24
N THR A 137 13.31 6.67 -27.38
CA THR A 137 14.54 6.89 -26.59
C THR A 137 14.68 8.34 -26.17
N ASP A 138 13.59 9.03 -25.80
CA ASP A 138 13.66 10.47 -25.55
C ASP A 138 13.45 10.85 -24.06
N THR A 139 14.57 11.23 -23.46
CA THR A 139 14.76 12.42 -22.59
C THR A 139 13.92 12.55 -21.32
N ASN A 140 13.89 11.51 -20.47
CA ASN A 140 13.63 11.72 -19.04
C ASN A 140 14.87 12.30 -18.37
N ASN A 141 14.99 13.62 -18.29
CA ASN A 141 15.69 14.33 -17.21
C ASN A 141 15.34 15.83 -17.29
N ASN A 142 14.58 16.31 -16.30
CA ASN A 142 14.20 17.72 -16.02
C ASN A 142 12.76 18.19 -16.37
N LEU A 143 11.73 17.34 -16.28
CA LEU A 143 10.36 17.89 -16.16
C LEU A 143 10.11 18.41 -14.73
N SER A 144 9.75 19.69 -14.61
CA SER A 144 9.39 20.30 -13.32
C SER A 144 8.07 19.74 -12.80
N LEU A 145 7.89 19.74 -11.47
CA LEU A 145 6.60 19.38 -10.84
C LEU A 145 5.44 20.25 -11.36
N ALA A 146 5.71 21.51 -11.74
CA ALA A 146 4.72 22.40 -12.31
C ALA A 146 4.25 21.93 -13.70
N THR A 147 5.18 21.46 -14.54
CA THR A 147 4.86 20.90 -15.86
C THR A 147 4.01 19.63 -15.73
N ILE A 148 4.38 18.75 -14.80
CA ILE A 148 3.63 17.51 -14.54
C ILE A 148 2.23 17.82 -14.00
N LYS A 149 2.12 18.79 -13.08
CA LYS A 149 0.84 19.27 -12.57
C LYS A 149 -0.03 19.79 -13.71
N HIS A 150 0.51 20.65 -14.58
CA HIS A 150 -0.23 21.18 -15.72
C HIS A 150 -0.73 20.05 -16.62
N HIS A 151 0.15 19.11 -16.98
CA HIS A 151 -0.23 17.96 -17.80
C HIS A 151 -1.30 17.08 -17.14
N ALA A 152 -1.18 16.81 -15.83
CA ALA A 152 -2.14 16.00 -15.08
C ALA A 152 -3.56 16.57 -15.12
N LEU A 153 -3.68 17.90 -15.17
CA LEU A 153 -4.95 18.63 -15.18
C LEU A 153 -5.52 18.85 -16.59
N THR A 154 -4.70 18.80 -17.65
CA THR A 154 -5.14 19.07 -19.03
C THR A 154 -5.32 17.81 -19.88
N THR A 155 -4.81 16.66 -19.44
CA THR A 155 -4.85 15.41 -20.22
C THR A 155 -5.79 14.37 -19.62
N PRO A 156 -6.45 13.55 -20.47
CA PRO A 156 -7.35 12.51 -19.99
C PRO A 156 -6.61 11.47 -19.13
N PRO A 157 -7.32 10.85 -18.17
CA PRO A 157 -6.71 9.93 -17.22
C PRO A 157 -6.15 8.70 -17.93
N ARG A 158 -4.83 8.51 -17.82
CA ARG A 158 -4.20 7.22 -18.11
C ARG A 158 -4.29 6.34 -16.86
N PRO A 159 -4.61 5.03 -16.96
CA PRO A 159 -4.58 4.14 -15.81
C PRO A 159 -3.19 4.19 -15.17
N PRO A 160 -3.09 4.52 -13.87
CA PRO A 160 -1.81 4.55 -13.19
C PRO A 160 -1.24 3.13 -13.19
N PHE A 161 0.07 2.99 -13.43
CA PHE A 161 0.79 1.72 -13.41
C PHE A 161 0.59 0.79 -14.61
N SER A 162 0.22 1.32 -15.79
CA SER A 162 0.13 0.55 -17.04
C SER A 162 1.49 -0.05 -17.44
N SER A 163 1.88 -1.17 -16.85
CA SER A 163 2.74 -2.11 -17.57
C SER A 163 1.94 -2.63 -18.75
N GLN A 164 2.61 -2.93 -19.88
CA GLN A 164 1.98 -3.37 -21.13
C GLN A 164 1.20 -4.71 -21.04
N GLN A 165 0.81 -5.15 -19.83
CA GLN A 165 0.11 -6.41 -19.57
C GLN A 165 -1.05 -6.27 -18.57
N GLN A 166 -1.47 -5.06 -18.21
CA GLN A 166 -2.60 -4.85 -17.30
C GLN A 166 -3.93 -4.79 -18.08
N GLU A 167 -4.54 -5.95 -18.28
CA GLU A 167 -5.90 -6.06 -18.82
C GLU A 167 -6.88 -5.29 -17.92
N PRO A 168 -7.72 -4.40 -18.47
CA PRO A 168 -8.78 -3.72 -17.73
C PRO A 168 -9.69 -4.75 -17.03
N GLY A 169 -9.86 -4.65 -15.71
CA GLY A 169 -10.65 -5.62 -14.93
C GLY A 169 -9.87 -6.85 -14.46
N GLY A 170 -8.56 -6.90 -14.69
CA GLY A 170 -7.69 -7.96 -14.16
C GLY A 170 -7.70 -8.02 -12.63
N LYS A 171 -7.79 -9.24 -12.09
CA LYS A 171 -7.66 -9.52 -10.65
C LYS A 171 -6.22 -9.22 -10.20
N GLY A 172 -6.04 -8.41 -9.17
CA GLY A 172 -4.70 -8.15 -8.63
C GLY A 172 -4.50 -6.81 -7.93
N PHE A 173 -3.23 -6.57 -7.58
CA PHE A 173 -2.76 -5.35 -6.93
C PHE A 173 -1.25 -5.18 -7.11
N SER A 174 -0.77 -3.95 -6.97
CA SER A 174 0.65 -3.60 -6.92
C SER A 174 1.09 -3.17 -5.53
N VAL A 175 2.39 -3.25 -5.27
CA VAL A 175 3.05 -2.76 -4.06
C VAL A 175 4.26 -1.95 -4.49
N LEU A 176 4.46 -0.77 -3.90
CA LEU A 176 5.69 0.00 -4.07
C LEU A 176 6.63 -0.29 -2.91
N VAL A 177 7.83 -0.75 -3.23
CA VAL A 177 8.89 -1.02 -2.26
C VAL A 177 10.03 -0.05 -2.51
N SER A 178 10.28 0.83 -1.55
CA SER A 178 11.41 1.76 -1.61
C SER A 178 12.55 1.31 -0.70
N ASN A 179 13.77 1.72 -1.05
CA ASN A 179 14.98 1.39 -0.32
C ASN A 179 14.97 2.04 1.08
N ALA A 180 14.85 1.21 2.11
CA ALA A 180 14.84 1.61 3.52
C ALA A 180 15.77 0.73 4.39
N GLY A 181 16.56 -0.15 3.78
CA GLY A 181 17.42 -1.12 4.47
C GLY A 181 17.88 -2.23 3.54
N ASP A 182 18.74 -3.11 4.05
CA ASP A 182 19.44 -4.11 3.22
C ASP A 182 18.51 -5.09 2.53
N TRP A 183 17.41 -5.50 3.19
CA TRP A 183 16.40 -6.36 2.57
C TRP A 183 15.78 -5.70 1.33
N THR A 184 15.30 -4.47 1.47
CA THR A 184 14.69 -3.72 0.35
C THR A 184 15.71 -3.37 -0.73
N ARG A 185 16.95 -3.04 -0.37
CA ARG A 185 18.04 -2.77 -1.32
C ARG A 185 18.33 -4.00 -2.17
N ASN A 186 18.42 -5.17 -1.54
CA ASN A 186 18.63 -6.44 -2.23
C ASN A 186 17.45 -6.79 -3.14
N LEU A 187 16.21 -6.57 -2.67
CA LEU A 187 15.00 -6.79 -3.46
C LEU A 187 14.95 -5.91 -4.72
N ILE A 188 15.36 -4.65 -4.62
CA ILE A 188 15.42 -3.71 -5.76
C ILE A 188 16.55 -4.08 -6.72
N ALA A 189 17.74 -4.41 -6.20
CA ALA A 189 18.90 -4.75 -7.02
C ALA A 189 18.74 -6.10 -7.76
N ARG A 190 18.02 -7.05 -7.16
CA ARG A 190 17.75 -8.38 -7.72
C ARG A 190 16.28 -8.74 -7.55
N PRO A 191 15.39 -8.20 -8.40
CA PRO A 191 13.96 -8.43 -8.26
C PRO A 191 13.60 -9.91 -8.48
N PRO A 192 12.92 -10.56 -7.51
CA PRO A 192 12.59 -11.98 -7.62
C PRO A 192 11.39 -12.20 -8.55
N ARG A 193 11.28 -13.39 -9.14
CA ARG A 193 10.05 -13.84 -9.85
C ARG A 193 9.00 -14.43 -8.91
N LYS A 194 9.43 -14.88 -7.74
CA LYS A 194 8.56 -15.45 -6.70
C LYS A 194 8.94 -14.88 -5.34
N ILE A 195 7.94 -14.55 -4.52
CA ILE A 195 8.15 -14.03 -3.17
C ILE A 195 7.14 -14.64 -2.20
N TYR A 196 7.54 -14.81 -0.95
CA TYR A 196 6.64 -15.34 0.07
C TYR A 196 5.73 -14.24 0.58
N THR A 197 4.43 -14.54 0.62
CA THR A 197 3.41 -13.74 1.28
C THR A 197 3.02 -14.43 2.58
N ARG A 198 2.98 -13.69 3.69
CA ARG A 198 2.64 -14.22 5.00
C ARG A 198 1.28 -13.70 5.46
N GLY A 199 0.38 -14.62 5.82
CA GLY A 199 -0.92 -14.28 6.40
C GLY A 199 -1.90 -13.72 5.37
N THR A 200 -2.89 -13.00 5.86
CA THR A 200 -3.94 -12.36 5.05
C THR A 200 -3.74 -10.85 5.03
N PRO A 201 -4.11 -10.14 3.94
CA PRO A 201 -4.02 -8.69 3.91
C PRO A 201 -4.75 -8.07 5.10
N GLN A 202 -4.09 -7.16 5.81
CA GLN A 202 -4.61 -6.52 7.02
C GLN A 202 -4.94 -5.06 6.73
N PHE A 203 -6.02 -4.53 7.30
CA PHE A 203 -6.32 -3.10 7.21
C PHE A 203 -5.39 -2.31 8.13
N GLY A 204 -4.72 -1.30 7.56
CA GLY A 204 -3.87 -0.35 8.28
C GLY A 204 -4.55 1.02 8.45
N VAL A 205 -3.79 1.98 8.97
CA VAL A 205 -4.30 3.32 9.31
C VAL A 205 -4.94 4.05 8.12
N MET A 206 -4.51 3.79 6.89
CA MET A 206 -5.08 4.45 5.71
C MET A 206 -6.56 4.06 5.47
N ARG A 207 -7.06 2.97 6.10
CA ARG A 207 -8.49 2.65 6.08
C ARG A 207 -9.34 3.73 6.76
N VAL A 208 -8.78 4.36 7.80
CA VAL A 208 -9.42 5.44 8.58
C VAL A 208 -9.69 6.67 7.73
N ALA A 209 -8.85 6.98 6.73
CA ALA A 209 -9.03 8.13 5.86
C ALA A 209 -10.38 8.12 5.11
N GLY A 210 -10.94 6.94 4.83
CA GLY A 210 -12.24 6.79 4.18
C GLY A 210 -13.45 7.06 5.08
N LEU A 211 -13.24 7.31 6.38
CA LEU A 211 -14.28 7.71 7.33
C LEU A 211 -14.50 9.23 7.38
N PHE A 212 -13.56 10.01 6.81
CA PHE A 212 -13.52 11.47 6.92
C PHE A 212 -13.69 12.14 5.55
N SER A 213 -14.48 13.21 5.50
CA SER A 213 -14.86 13.90 4.26
C SER A 213 -15.05 15.42 4.48
N PRO A 214 -14.04 16.27 4.14
CA PRO A 214 -12.73 15.96 3.55
C PRO A 214 -11.70 15.37 4.53
N CYS A 215 -10.76 14.58 4.03
CA CYS A 215 -9.58 14.13 4.80
C CYS A 215 -8.30 14.82 4.30
N VAL A 216 -7.37 15.18 5.20
CA VAL A 216 -6.00 15.56 4.79
C VAL A 216 -5.11 14.32 4.93
N VAL A 217 -4.30 14.05 3.91
CA VAL A 217 -3.35 12.93 3.91
C VAL A 217 -1.93 13.47 3.82
N VAL A 218 -1.10 13.08 4.78
CA VAL A 218 0.32 13.43 4.84
C VAL A 218 1.14 12.17 4.60
N ALA A 219 1.88 12.12 3.50
CA ALA A 219 2.73 11.00 3.14
C ALA A 219 4.20 11.42 3.05
N THR A 220 5.11 10.51 3.42
CA THR A 220 6.54 10.68 3.13
C THR A 220 7.12 9.49 2.40
N GLY A 221 7.91 9.72 1.36
CA GLY A 221 8.53 8.64 0.57
C GLY A 221 7.48 7.63 0.10
N SER A 222 7.74 6.33 0.35
CA SER A 222 6.87 5.22 -0.02
C SER A 222 5.55 5.17 0.74
N GLY A 223 5.38 5.99 1.78
CA GLY A 223 4.11 6.18 2.47
C GLY A 223 2.99 6.68 1.55
N ILE A 224 3.31 7.15 0.34
CA ILE A 224 2.32 7.47 -0.68
C ILE A 224 1.57 6.23 -1.17
N ALA A 225 2.18 5.04 -1.18
CA ALA A 225 1.60 3.84 -1.78
C ALA A 225 0.26 3.40 -1.14
N PRO A 226 0.14 3.30 0.20
CA PRO A 226 -1.16 3.13 0.85
C PRO A 226 -2.17 4.22 0.46
N CYS A 227 -1.74 5.46 0.25
CA CYS A 227 -2.62 6.57 -0.10
C CYS A 227 -3.18 6.43 -1.52
N LEU A 228 -2.34 6.03 -2.48
CA LEU A 228 -2.76 5.75 -3.86
C LEU A 228 -3.87 4.69 -3.91
N SER A 229 -3.88 3.75 -2.95
CA SER A 229 -4.93 2.74 -2.87
C SER A 229 -6.33 3.34 -2.68
N LEU A 230 -6.44 4.40 -1.87
CA LEU A 230 -7.68 5.14 -1.68
C LEU A 230 -8.05 5.90 -2.95
N PHE A 231 -7.07 6.55 -3.59
CA PHE A 231 -7.29 7.39 -4.76
C PHE A 231 -7.77 6.57 -5.96
N VAL A 232 -7.20 5.37 -6.16
CA VAL A 232 -7.60 4.46 -7.23
C VAL A 232 -8.98 3.84 -6.97
N GLN A 233 -9.26 3.42 -5.72
CA GLN A 233 -10.53 2.75 -5.40
C GLN A 233 -11.69 3.72 -5.16
N ARG A 234 -11.41 4.97 -4.77
CA ARG A 234 -12.38 6.04 -4.52
C ARG A 234 -11.89 7.38 -5.11
N PRO A 235 -11.92 7.54 -6.44
CA PRO A 235 -11.36 8.72 -7.11
C PRO A 235 -12.05 10.04 -6.72
N ASN A 236 -13.33 9.99 -6.34
CA ASN A 236 -14.11 11.16 -5.95
C ASN A 236 -14.04 11.46 -4.44
N HIS A 237 -13.26 10.69 -3.66
CA HIS A 237 -13.15 10.93 -2.21
C HIS A 237 -12.49 12.29 -1.95
N PRO A 238 -13.13 13.22 -1.22
CA PRO A 238 -12.57 14.54 -1.01
C PRO A 238 -11.34 14.46 -0.09
N VAL A 239 -10.17 14.66 -0.69
CA VAL A 239 -8.89 14.59 0.00
C VAL A 239 -8.02 15.81 -0.29
N ARG A 240 -7.20 16.22 0.67
CA ARG A 240 -6.06 17.11 0.45
C ARG A 240 -4.76 16.35 0.66
N ILE A 241 -3.80 16.49 -0.25
CA ILE A 241 -2.59 15.67 -0.25
C ILE A 241 -1.37 16.53 0.06
N ILE A 242 -0.59 16.11 1.05
CA ILE A 242 0.77 16.57 1.30
C ILE A 242 1.70 15.38 1.12
N TRP A 243 2.64 15.48 0.19
CA TRP A 243 3.60 14.41 -0.05
C TRP A 243 5.02 14.95 -0.10
N SER A 244 5.89 14.45 0.78
CA SER A 244 7.31 14.81 0.80
C SER A 244 8.17 13.62 0.43
N ALA A 245 8.97 13.74 -0.63
CA ALA A 245 9.84 12.67 -1.10
C ALA A 245 11.09 13.24 -1.76
N LYS A 246 12.16 12.46 -1.80
CA LYS A 246 13.37 12.79 -2.55
C LYS A 246 13.15 12.45 -4.02
N ASP A 247 13.33 13.44 -4.91
CA ASP A 247 13.24 13.28 -6.36
C ASP A 247 12.00 12.47 -6.78
N PRO A 248 10.76 12.92 -6.46
CA PRO A 248 9.56 12.08 -6.54
C PRO A 248 9.30 11.52 -7.94
N VAL A 249 9.56 12.31 -8.98
CA VAL A 249 9.39 11.92 -10.38
C VAL A 249 10.37 10.80 -10.75
N THR A 250 11.66 11.00 -10.44
CA THR A 250 12.72 10.03 -10.72
C THR A 250 12.55 8.77 -9.89
N THR A 251 12.08 8.88 -8.65
CA THR A 251 11.99 7.75 -7.71
C THR A 251 10.77 6.88 -7.96
N TYR A 252 9.58 7.49 -8.12
CA TYR A 252 8.29 6.77 -8.18
C TYR A 252 7.66 6.78 -9.58
N GLY A 253 8.25 7.50 -10.52
CA GLY A 253 7.72 7.65 -11.87
C GLY A 253 6.67 8.76 -11.99
N ARG A 254 6.52 9.24 -13.23
CA ARG A 254 5.60 10.32 -13.60
C ARG A 254 4.15 9.99 -13.28
N ASP A 255 3.71 8.76 -13.56
CA ASP A 255 2.32 8.35 -13.40
C ASP A 255 1.83 8.47 -11.95
N VAL A 256 2.69 8.20 -10.97
CA VAL A 256 2.38 8.36 -9.54
C VAL A 256 2.14 9.83 -9.19
N VAL A 257 3.03 10.71 -9.68
CA VAL A 257 2.94 12.15 -9.44
C VAL A 257 1.70 12.74 -10.13
N GLU A 258 1.40 12.32 -11.35
CA GLU A 258 0.19 12.72 -12.05
C GLU A 258 -1.08 12.26 -11.34
N LEU A 259 -1.12 11.02 -10.85
CA LEU A 259 -2.25 10.52 -10.08
C LEU A 259 -2.51 11.35 -8.81
N VAL A 260 -1.44 11.78 -8.12
CA VAL A 260 -1.55 12.68 -6.96
C VAL A 260 -2.20 14.00 -7.35
N TYR A 261 -1.73 14.65 -8.42
CA TYR A 261 -2.32 15.92 -8.87
C TYR A 261 -3.72 15.79 -9.47
N ARG A 262 -4.05 14.65 -10.09
CA ARG A 262 -5.42 14.36 -10.54
C ARG A 262 -6.39 14.19 -9.38
N THR A 263 -5.93 13.54 -8.30
CA THR A 263 -6.74 13.33 -7.09
C THR A 263 -6.94 14.64 -6.33
N ASP A 264 -5.87 15.41 -6.17
CA ASP A 264 -5.90 16.73 -5.56
C ASP A 264 -5.15 17.76 -6.43
N PRO A 265 -5.87 18.59 -7.23
CA PRO A 265 -5.25 19.65 -8.03
C PRO A 265 -4.43 20.66 -7.22
N GLU A 266 -4.73 20.78 -5.92
CA GLU A 266 -4.01 21.65 -4.98
C GLU A 266 -3.04 20.84 -4.09
N ALA A 267 -2.66 19.62 -4.49
CA ALA A 267 -1.70 18.80 -3.75
C ALA A 267 -0.39 19.53 -3.54
N VAL A 268 0.18 19.39 -2.34
CA VAL A 268 1.48 19.92 -1.97
C VAL A 268 2.53 18.81 -2.07
N VAL A 269 3.23 18.76 -3.20
CA VAL A 269 4.34 17.80 -3.42
C VAL A 269 5.67 18.51 -3.17
N ILE A 270 6.41 18.05 -2.16
CA ILE A 270 7.71 18.59 -1.74
C ILE A 270 8.82 17.66 -2.21
N ASP A 271 9.66 18.15 -3.11
CA ASP A 271 10.88 17.47 -3.52
C ASP A 271 12.04 17.82 -2.58
N THR A 272 12.49 16.85 -1.78
CA THR A 272 13.61 17.04 -0.84
C THR A 272 14.99 16.82 -1.48
N GLY A 273 15.06 16.47 -2.77
CA GLY A 273 16.31 16.27 -3.52
C GLY A 273 16.94 17.55 -4.06
N VAL A 274 16.15 18.63 -4.16
CA VAL A 274 16.58 19.93 -4.70
C VAL A 274 17.69 20.55 -3.83
N LYS A 275 18.81 20.93 -4.46
CA LYS A 275 19.96 21.58 -3.81
C LYS A 275 19.51 22.82 -3.02
N GLY A 276 19.92 22.92 -1.76
CA GLY A 276 19.47 23.97 -0.83
C GLY A 276 18.48 23.51 0.23
N MET A 277 17.88 22.31 0.09
CA MET A 277 17.01 21.69 1.11
C MET A 277 17.73 20.62 1.98
N GLY A 278 19.06 20.52 1.85
CA GLY A 278 20.04 19.76 2.68
C GLY A 278 21.42 19.81 2.01
N HIS A 279 22.54 20.23 2.61
CA HIS A 279 23.21 19.91 3.88
C HIS A 279 23.39 21.16 4.80
N SER A 280 22.67 22.25 4.51
CA SER A 280 22.61 23.49 5.32
C SER A 280 21.21 24.18 5.33
N GLY A 281 20.15 23.49 4.85
CA GLY A 281 18.81 24.07 4.65
C GLY A 281 17.69 23.23 5.27
N THR A 282 16.69 23.90 5.83
CA THR A 282 15.66 23.37 6.74
C THR A 282 14.78 22.28 6.11
N ARG A 283 14.73 21.09 6.72
CA ARG A 283 13.73 20.06 6.39
C ARG A 283 12.32 20.64 6.51
N PRO A 284 11.37 20.29 5.61
CA PRO A 284 10.02 20.86 5.64
C PRO A 284 9.34 20.62 6.98
N ASP A 285 8.78 21.68 7.57
CA ASP A 285 7.97 21.58 8.78
C ASP A 285 6.58 21.02 8.42
N LEU A 286 6.49 19.69 8.42
CA LEU A 286 5.26 18.98 8.09
C LEU A 286 4.12 19.28 9.08
N VAL A 287 4.41 19.68 10.33
CA VAL A 287 3.36 20.06 11.30
C VAL A 287 2.69 21.35 10.83
N ARG A 288 3.51 22.38 10.56
CA ARG A 288 3.02 23.68 10.09
C ARG A 288 2.31 23.55 8.75
N LEU A 289 2.85 22.74 7.83
CA LEU A 289 2.24 22.54 6.53
C LEU A 289 0.91 21.80 6.62
N ALA A 290 0.84 20.71 7.40
CA ALA A 290 -0.39 19.97 7.62
C ALA A 290 -1.47 20.85 8.25
N TYR A 291 -1.11 21.65 9.26
CA TYR A 291 -2.04 22.60 9.87
C TYR A 291 -2.56 23.62 8.85
N ARG A 292 -1.67 24.21 8.03
CA ARG A 292 -2.06 25.18 7.00
C ARG A 292 -3.01 24.57 5.96
N VAL A 293 -2.70 23.39 5.43
CA VAL A 293 -3.55 22.73 4.42
C VAL A 293 -4.89 22.32 5.02
N TRP A 294 -4.89 21.86 6.28
CA TRP A 294 -6.10 21.56 7.03
C TRP A 294 -6.98 22.81 7.21
N GLU A 295 -6.37 23.94 7.59
CA GLU A 295 -7.04 25.23 7.80
C GLU A 295 -7.59 25.83 6.50
N GLN A 296 -6.85 25.71 5.40
CA GLN A 296 -7.29 26.12 4.07
C GLN A 296 -8.52 25.35 3.60
N GLY A 297 -8.68 24.09 4.05
CA GLY A 297 -9.77 23.23 3.64
C GLY A 297 -9.81 22.94 2.13
N ARG A 298 -10.85 22.21 1.73
CA ARG A 298 -11.14 21.87 0.34
C ARG A 298 -12.53 22.39 -0.02
N VAL A 299 -12.70 22.86 -1.26
CA VAL A 299 -14.03 23.11 -1.81
C VAL A 299 -14.79 21.78 -1.87
N VAL A 300 -15.92 21.70 -1.18
CA VAL A 300 -16.82 20.53 -1.22
C VAL A 300 -18.11 20.99 -1.89
N GLY A 301 -18.50 20.32 -2.98
CA GLY A 301 -19.73 20.63 -3.70
C GLY A 301 -20.23 19.40 -4.45
N ASP A 302 -21.53 19.17 -4.36
CA ASP A 302 -22.23 18.07 -5.02
C ASP A 302 -22.71 18.54 -6.40
N GLY A 303 -21.80 18.76 -7.34
CA GLY A 303 -22.10 19.00 -8.77
C GLY A 303 -23.04 20.16 -9.15
N GLY A 304 -23.51 20.98 -8.20
CA GLY A 304 -24.49 22.05 -8.40
C GLY A 304 -23.90 23.44 -8.18
N GLU A 305 -24.34 24.38 -9.00
CA GLU A 305 -23.86 25.75 -9.31
C GLU A 305 -23.65 26.76 -8.16
N SER A 306 -23.64 26.34 -6.88
CA SER A 306 -23.27 27.22 -5.77
C SER A 306 -21.77 27.17 -5.51
N ARG A 307 -21.11 28.34 -5.65
CA ARG A 307 -19.71 28.63 -5.30
C ARG A 307 -19.29 27.90 -4.02
N GLY A 308 -18.67 26.73 -4.16
CA GLY A 308 -18.55 25.76 -3.07
C GLY A 308 -17.81 26.30 -1.84
N GLU A 309 -18.38 26.06 -0.67
CA GLU A 309 -17.76 26.41 0.61
C GLU A 309 -16.50 25.57 0.83
N ARG A 310 -15.42 26.20 1.31
CA ARG A 310 -14.21 25.47 1.70
C ARG A 310 -14.43 24.85 3.08
N LYS A 311 -14.67 23.54 3.12
CA LYS A 311 -14.76 22.78 4.36
C LYS A 311 -13.36 22.38 4.82
N LYS A 312 -13.05 22.62 6.10
CA LYS A 312 -11.82 22.10 6.74
C LYS A 312 -11.80 20.58 6.69
N GLY A 313 -10.62 19.98 6.72
CA GLY A 313 -10.51 18.53 6.84
C GLY A 313 -11.11 18.07 8.19
N GLU A 314 -11.83 16.95 8.21
CA GLU A 314 -12.33 16.38 9.47
C GLU A 314 -11.21 15.69 10.26
N ALA A 315 -10.20 15.17 9.55
CA ALA A 315 -9.01 14.58 10.15
C ALA A 315 -7.79 14.68 9.25
N VAL A 316 -6.62 14.47 9.86
CA VAL A 316 -5.33 14.33 9.18
C VAL A 316 -4.81 12.90 9.36
N VAL A 317 -4.60 12.17 8.26
CA VAL A 317 -4.01 10.82 8.29
C VAL A 317 -2.56 10.87 7.82
N VAL A 318 -1.65 10.37 8.64
CA VAL A 318 -0.19 10.46 8.45
C VAL A 318 0.40 9.08 8.15
N ILE A 319 1.02 8.96 6.98
CA ILE A 319 1.77 7.76 6.55
C ILE A 319 3.25 8.14 6.38
N SER A 320 4.05 7.91 7.42
CA SER A 320 5.47 8.24 7.46
C SER A 320 6.25 7.25 8.34
N ASN A 321 7.53 7.53 8.62
CA ASN A 321 8.30 6.81 9.62
C ASN A 321 7.85 7.18 11.05
N GLN A 322 8.30 6.40 12.05
CA GLN A 322 7.88 6.57 13.45
C GLN A 322 8.13 7.98 13.98
N LYS A 323 9.32 8.54 13.73
CA LYS A 323 9.71 9.86 14.24
C LYS A 323 8.83 10.99 13.68
N VAL A 324 8.62 11.00 12.37
CA VAL A 324 7.80 12.01 11.70
C VAL A 324 6.33 11.83 12.06
N THR A 325 5.83 10.59 12.09
CA THR A 325 4.44 10.29 12.46
C THR A 325 4.13 10.79 13.87
N LYS A 326 4.95 10.44 14.87
CA LYS A 326 4.79 10.92 16.26
C LYS A 326 4.80 12.44 16.32
N LYS A 327 5.74 13.11 15.63
CA LYS A 327 5.85 14.57 15.62
C LYS A 327 4.63 15.26 15.01
N VAL A 328 4.14 14.77 13.86
CA VAL A 328 3.01 15.37 13.14
C VAL A 328 1.71 15.15 13.88
N VAL A 329 1.44 13.92 14.33
CA VAL A 329 0.23 13.59 15.10
C VAL A 329 0.16 14.42 16.37
N TYR A 330 1.19 14.36 17.22
CA TYR A 330 1.24 15.14 18.45
C TYR A 330 1.10 16.66 18.18
N GLY A 331 1.82 17.18 17.19
CA GLY A 331 1.78 18.60 16.85
C GLY A 331 0.40 19.09 16.40
N LEU A 332 -0.39 18.25 15.72
CA LEU A 332 -1.74 18.57 15.29
C LEU A 332 -2.76 18.39 16.42
N GLU A 333 -2.65 17.33 17.19
CA GLU A 333 -3.52 17.06 18.34
C GLU A 333 -3.43 18.17 19.40
N CYS A 334 -2.22 18.66 19.70
CA CYS A 334 -2.03 19.81 20.59
C CYS A 334 -2.71 21.10 20.09
N ARG A 335 -3.12 21.16 18.82
CA ARG A 335 -3.83 22.28 18.19
C ARG A 335 -5.33 21.99 17.99
N GLY A 336 -5.84 20.91 18.59
CA GLY A 336 -7.24 20.49 18.46
C GLY A 336 -7.59 19.88 17.09
N VAL A 337 -6.60 19.49 16.30
CA VAL A 337 -6.82 18.85 14.99
C VAL A 337 -6.77 17.33 15.15
N PRO A 338 -7.85 16.59 14.82
CA PRO A 338 -7.83 15.12 14.85
C PRO A 338 -6.78 14.58 13.88
N ALA A 339 -5.80 13.84 14.40
CA ALA A 339 -4.72 13.29 13.59
C ALA A 339 -4.50 11.80 13.90
N TYR A 340 -4.29 10.99 12.86
CA TYR A 340 -4.12 9.54 12.96
C TYR A 340 -2.87 9.11 12.23
N GLY A 341 -2.06 8.27 12.86
CA GLY A 341 -0.81 7.75 12.29
C GLY A 341 -0.67 6.24 12.45
N ALA A 342 0.28 5.65 11.74
CA ALA A 342 0.63 4.25 11.97
C ALA A 342 1.13 4.05 13.40
N ILE A 343 0.75 2.93 14.01
CA ILE A 343 1.26 2.48 15.30
C ILE A 343 2.56 1.72 15.04
N PHE A 344 3.60 2.04 15.81
CA PHE A 344 4.92 1.39 15.74
C PHE A 344 5.17 0.70 17.08
N ASP A 345 5.36 -0.62 17.08
CA ASP A 345 5.62 -1.43 18.28
C ASP A 345 7.12 -1.66 18.57
N SER A 346 7.99 -0.95 17.86
CA SER A 346 9.46 -1.02 17.96
C SER A 346 10.04 -0.17 19.07
#